data_AF-A0A356TMN2-F1
#
_entry.id   AF-A0A356TMN2-F1
#
_cell.length_a   1.000
_cell.length_b   1.000
_cell.length_c   1.000
_cell.angle_alpha   90.00
_cell.angle_beta   90.00
_cell.angle_gamma   90.00
#
_symmetry.space_group_name_H-M   'P 1'
#
loop_
_entity.id
_entity.type
_entity.pdbx_description
1 polymer ?
#
loop_
_entity_poly.entity_id
_entity_poly.type
_entity_poly.pdbx_seq_one_letter_code
_entity_poly.pdbx_strand_id
1 'polypeptide(L)'
;MLGGVGATLEHLPLTERAARAGVERFWVIAADVHDARAALEGYDAPALELELDDYAGLAESALPVVKATAKTVAQAEALLAIDASFEVEVLLTRETGAWLEALDAVPARLALRQPTYERLTEASDHDLDLPAFFSRFTARFTGEVPVEGVPACVLGRAPRLPPKTFDAAMTRPDGRLEIFRYAKRYILAHYRSKSLRCRQCVHDATCEGAHINQVRAHGYGMLEPVLPAELTASGT
;
A
#
# COMPACT_ATOMS: atom_id res chain seq x y z
N MET A 1 19.36 47.73 6.11
CA MET A 1 19.92 46.49 6.71
C MET A 1 18.78 45.79 7.42
N LEU A 2 18.18 44.76 6.81
CA LEU A 2 17.18 43.92 7.46
C LEU A 2 17.93 42.72 8.05
N GLY A 3 17.98 42.64 9.38
CA GLY A 3 18.50 41.47 10.09
C GLY A 3 17.38 40.45 10.26
N GLY A 4 17.46 39.34 9.54
CA GLY A 4 16.59 38.19 9.75
C GLY A 4 17.17 37.31 10.84
N VAL A 5 16.57 37.31 12.03
CA VAL A 5 16.81 36.25 13.02
C VAL A 5 15.96 35.06 12.60
N GLY A 6 16.48 34.26 11.66
CA GLY A 6 15.90 32.95 11.39
C GLY A 6 16.08 32.12 12.65
N ALA A 7 15.01 31.92 13.42
CA ALA A 7 15.00 30.92 14.48
C ALA A 7 15.56 29.63 13.86
N THR A 8 16.63 29.11 14.44
CA THR A 8 17.13 27.79 14.08
C THR A 8 15.94 26.86 14.24
N LEU A 9 15.47 26.26 13.15
CA LEU A 9 14.44 25.23 13.23
C LEU A 9 15.09 24.08 14.01
N GLU A 10 14.88 24.05 15.33
CA GLU A 10 15.29 22.93 16.14
C GLU A 10 14.52 21.71 15.65
N HIS A 11 15.25 20.83 15.00
CA HIS A 11 14.70 19.60 14.47
C HIS A 11 14.65 18.58 15.60
N LEU A 12 13.43 18.29 16.06
CA LEU A 12 13.21 17.33 17.14
C LEU A 12 13.58 15.90 16.70
N PRO A 13 14.09 15.06 17.63
CA PRO A 13 14.27 13.63 17.40
C PRO A 13 12.98 12.94 16.96
N LEU A 14 13.10 11.87 16.18
CA LEU A 14 11.95 11.19 15.59
C LEU A 14 10.98 10.61 16.64
N THR A 15 11.49 10.06 17.74
CA THR A 15 10.68 9.54 18.85
C THR A 15 9.81 10.62 19.49
N GLU A 16 10.38 11.80 19.73
CA GLU A 16 9.66 12.94 20.26
C GLU A 16 8.63 13.48 19.26
N ARG A 17 8.97 13.52 17.96
CA ARG A 17 8.03 13.89 16.91
C ARG A 17 6.85 12.92 16.83
N ALA A 18 7.10 11.61 16.92
CA ALA A 18 6.07 10.58 16.91
C ALA A 18 5.12 10.72 18.10
N ALA A 19 5.68 10.93 19.31
CA ALA A 19 4.89 11.15 20.52
C ALA A 19 4.00 12.40 20.40
N ARG A 20 4.57 13.53 19.94
CA ARG A 20 3.81 14.79 19.76
C ARG A 20 2.75 14.70 18.66
N ALA A 21 2.99 13.89 17.62
CA ALA A 21 2.04 13.69 16.53
C ALA A 21 0.89 12.74 16.89
N GLY A 22 0.98 12.02 18.03
CA GLY A 22 -0.03 11.03 18.42
C GLY A 22 -0.08 9.86 17.43
N VAL A 23 1.08 9.30 17.07
CA VAL A 23 1.15 8.17 16.12
C VAL A 23 0.36 6.97 16.66
N GLU A 24 -0.70 6.58 15.95
CA GLU A 24 -1.57 5.48 16.34
C GLU A 24 -1.04 4.10 15.92
N ARG A 25 -0.21 4.07 14.87
CA ARG A 25 0.29 2.84 14.24
C ARG A 25 1.70 3.01 13.71
N PHE A 26 2.52 1.98 13.86
CA PHE A 26 3.85 1.89 13.26
C PHE A 26 3.87 0.85 12.15
N TRP A 27 4.36 1.23 10.97
CA TRP A 27 4.64 0.29 9.89
C TRP A 27 6.13 -0.03 9.90
N VAL A 28 6.46 -1.29 10.20
CA VAL A 28 7.83 -1.79 10.32
C VAL A 28 8.15 -2.68 9.12
N ILE A 29 9.22 -2.32 8.41
CA ILE A 29 9.83 -3.12 7.36
C ILE A 29 11.16 -3.64 7.90
N ALA A 30 11.31 -4.96 8.01
CA ALA A 30 12.49 -5.59 8.60
C ALA A 30 12.73 -6.98 7.99
N ALA A 31 13.89 -7.59 8.27
CA ALA A 31 14.17 -8.93 7.77
C ALA A 31 13.27 -9.96 8.48
N ASP A 32 13.16 -9.87 9.80
CA ASP A 32 12.41 -10.81 10.63
C ASP A 32 11.80 -10.16 11.89
N VAL A 33 11.20 -10.98 12.75
CA VAL A 33 10.56 -10.56 14.01
C VAL A 33 11.56 -9.98 15.01
N HIS A 34 12.82 -10.44 15.01
CA HIS A 34 13.87 -9.91 15.89
C HIS A 34 14.25 -8.49 15.48
N ASP A 35 14.54 -8.29 14.19
CA ASP A 35 14.87 -6.98 13.64
C ASP A 35 13.70 -6.00 13.77
N ALA A 36 12.46 -6.48 13.63
CA ALA A 36 11.27 -5.66 13.85
C ALA A 36 11.19 -5.12 15.29
N ARG A 37 11.55 -5.92 16.30
CA ARG A 37 11.61 -5.46 17.70
C ARG A 37 12.72 -4.44 17.90
N ALA A 38 13.90 -4.70 17.34
CA ALA A 38 15.03 -3.80 17.45
C ALA A 38 14.68 -2.42 16.86
N ALA A 39 13.96 -2.39 15.73
CA ALA A 39 13.50 -1.14 15.10
C ALA A 39 12.47 -0.35 15.95
N LEU A 40 11.78 -1.00 16.89
CA LEU A 40 10.77 -0.41 17.77
C LEU A 40 11.34 0.05 19.12
N GLU A 41 12.63 -0.16 19.38
CA GLU A 41 13.24 0.26 20.64
C GLU A 41 13.08 1.78 20.86
N GLY A 42 12.51 2.16 22.00
CA GLY A 42 12.25 3.57 22.35
C GLY A 42 10.96 4.17 21.80
N TYR A 43 10.13 3.40 21.09
CA TYR A 43 8.79 3.80 20.67
C TYR A 43 7.71 3.12 21.51
N ASP A 44 6.68 3.88 21.88
CA ASP A 44 5.42 3.32 22.35
C ASP A 44 4.57 3.00 21.12
N ALA A 45 4.52 1.72 20.74
CA ALA A 45 3.91 1.26 19.50
C ALA A 45 2.67 0.40 19.79
N PRO A 46 1.50 1.01 20.03
CA PRO A 46 0.29 0.30 20.45
C PRO A 46 -0.31 -0.60 19.36
N ALA A 47 0.05 -0.38 18.10
CA ALA A 47 -0.40 -1.17 16.96
C ALA A 47 0.65 -1.20 15.84
N LEU A 48 0.87 -2.38 15.26
CA LEU A 48 1.92 -2.64 14.29
C LEU A 48 1.38 -3.16 12.95
N GLU A 49 1.82 -2.53 11.86
CA GLU A 49 1.77 -3.11 10.52
C GLU A 49 3.16 -3.67 10.21
N LEU A 50 3.25 -4.96 9.86
CA LEU A 50 4.53 -5.62 9.59
C LEU A 50 4.67 -5.94 8.11
N GLU A 51 5.84 -5.69 7.56
CA GLU A 51 6.27 -6.18 6.25
C GLU A 51 7.66 -6.81 6.40
N LEU A 52 7.67 -8.12 6.65
CA LEU A 52 8.89 -8.89 6.91
C LEU A 52 9.30 -9.74 5.70
N ASP A 53 10.58 -10.08 5.63
CA ASP A 53 11.08 -11.08 4.68
C ASP A 53 10.84 -12.50 5.22
N ASP A 54 10.95 -12.68 6.54
CA ASP A 54 10.59 -13.90 7.27
C ASP A 54 9.67 -13.60 8.46
N TYR A 55 8.59 -14.38 8.58
CA TYR A 55 7.59 -14.28 9.65
C TYR A 55 7.75 -15.36 10.73
N ALA A 56 8.82 -16.15 10.69
CA ALA A 56 9.13 -17.13 11.72
C ALA A 56 9.10 -16.50 13.13
N GLY A 57 8.40 -17.14 14.06
CA GLY A 57 8.26 -16.68 15.44
C GLY A 57 7.23 -15.56 15.66
N LEU A 58 6.47 -15.17 14.63
CA LEU A 58 5.46 -14.12 14.77
C LEU A 58 4.35 -14.51 15.75
N ALA A 59 3.87 -15.75 15.68
CA ALA A 59 2.76 -16.25 16.51
C ALA A 59 3.08 -16.16 18.01
N GLU A 60 4.34 -16.36 18.38
CA GLU A 60 4.84 -16.32 19.76
C GLU A 60 5.34 -14.93 20.18
N SER A 61 5.28 -13.94 19.28
CA SER A 61 6.01 -12.68 19.47
C SER A 61 5.38 -11.72 20.50
N ALA A 62 4.10 -11.87 20.83
CA ALA A 62 3.34 -10.90 21.62
C ALA A 62 3.39 -9.44 21.08
N LEU A 63 3.83 -9.24 19.84
CA LEU A 63 3.78 -7.94 19.17
C LEU A 63 2.30 -7.58 18.92
N PRO A 64 1.88 -6.31 19.14
CA PRO A 64 0.50 -5.89 18.91
C PRO A 64 0.24 -5.67 17.41
N VAL A 65 0.31 -6.75 16.63
CA VAL A 65 0.16 -6.72 15.17
C VAL A 65 -1.31 -6.52 14.81
N VAL A 66 -1.56 -5.55 13.92
CA VAL A 66 -2.88 -5.28 13.35
C VAL A 66 -2.94 -5.60 11.86
N LYS A 67 -1.80 -5.60 11.16
CA LYS A 67 -1.68 -6.01 9.75
C LYS A 67 -0.33 -6.66 9.48
N ALA A 68 -0.29 -7.70 8.66
CA ALA A 68 0.95 -8.30 8.14
C ALA A 68 0.89 -8.42 6.62
N THR A 69 1.94 -7.99 5.92
CA THR A 69 2.01 -7.98 4.46
C THR A 69 2.71 -9.24 3.93
N ALA A 70 2.01 -10.02 3.12
CA ALA A 70 2.58 -11.13 2.36
C ALA A 70 3.01 -10.71 0.95
N LYS A 71 4.29 -10.90 0.64
CA LYS A 71 4.88 -10.65 -0.69
C LYS A 71 4.82 -11.88 -1.61
N THR A 72 4.69 -13.08 -1.03
CA THR A 72 4.67 -14.37 -1.74
C THR A 72 3.50 -15.22 -1.28
N VAL A 73 3.19 -16.28 -2.03
CA VAL A 73 2.16 -17.26 -1.65
C VAL A 73 2.51 -17.94 -0.33
N ALA A 74 3.76 -18.37 -0.15
CA ALA A 74 4.21 -19.04 1.07
C ALA A 74 4.02 -18.15 2.32
N GLN A 75 4.29 -16.84 2.21
CA GLN A 75 4.04 -15.90 3.30
C GLN A 75 2.53 -15.74 3.57
N ALA A 76 1.70 -15.66 2.53
CA ALA A 76 0.26 -15.53 2.68
C ALA A 76 -0.34 -16.74 3.41
N GLU A 77 0.04 -17.95 3.00
CA GLU A 77 -0.39 -19.19 3.63
C GLU A 77 0.06 -19.29 5.09
N ALA A 78 1.33 -18.97 5.37
CA ALA A 78 1.87 -18.98 6.73
C ALA A 78 1.12 -17.98 7.65
N LEU A 79 0.91 -16.74 7.19
CA LEU A 79 0.21 -15.70 7.95
C LEU A 79 -1.28 -16.00 8.15
N LEU A 80 -1.93 -16.60 7.16
CA LEU A 80 -3.33 -17.02 7.24
C LEU A 80 -3.52 -18.22 8.18
N ALA A 81 -2.50 -19.05 8.35
CA ALA A 81 -2.51 -20.18 9.29
C ALA A 81 -2.32 -19.79 10.76
N ILE A 82 -1.81 -18.59 11.05
CA ILE A 82 -1.68 -18.08 12.42
C ILE A 82 -3.09 -17.77 12.97
N ASP A 83 -3.41 -18.36 14.13
CA ASP A 83 -4.64 -18.06 14.87
C ASP A 83 -4.54 -16.69 15.57
N ALA A 84 -4.77 -15.64 14.79
CA ALA A 84 -4.72 -14.25 15.24
C ALA A 84 -5.72 -13.38 14.47
N SER A 85 -6.06 -12.22 15.05
CA SER A 85 -7.06 -11.31 14.50
C SER A 85 -6.51 -10.27 13.52
N PHE A 86 -5.19 -10.21 13.29
CA PHE A 86 -4.60 -9.24 12.38
C PHE A 86 -4.99 -9.51 10.92
N GLU A 87 -5.09 -8.43 10.15
CA GLU A 87 -5.33 -8.49 8.70
C GLU A 87 -4.09 -9.02 7.97
N VAL A 88 -4.30 -9.89 6.97
CA VAL A 88 -3.24 -10.37 6.07
C VAL A 88 -3.40 -9.67 4.73
N GLU A 89 -2.51 -8.71 4.47
CA GLU A 89 -2.49 -7.97 3.21
C GLU A 89 -1.58 -8.68 2.21
N VAL A 90 -2.15 -9.20 1.13
CA VAL A 90 -1.40 -9.89 0.08
C VAL A 90 -1.09 -8.90 -1.03
N LEU A 91 0.19 -8.80 -1.40
CA LEU A 91 0.60 -8.02 -2.56
C LEU A 91 0.10 -8.67 -3.84
N LEU A 92 -0.55 -7.90 -4.70
CA LEU A 92 -1.07 -8.36 -5.99
C LEU A 92 0.07 -8.46 -7.02
N THR A 93 0.54 -9.68 -7.25
CA THR A 93 1.52 -10.03 -8.28
C THR A 93 0.98 -11.17 -9.14
N ARG A 94 1.63 -11.50 -10.25
CA ARG A 94 1.24 -12.69 -11.06
C ARG A 94 1.23 -13.98 -10.24
N GLU A 95 2.17 -14.14 -9.31
CA GLU A 95 2.27 -15.31 -8.43
C GLU A 95 1.07 -15.39 -7.49
N THR A 96 0.84 -14.34 -6.71
CA THR A 96 -0.23 -14.32 -5.71
C THR A 96 -1.61 -14.22 -6.36
N GLY A 97 -1.73 -13.57 -7.53
CA GLY A 97 -2.97 -13.50 -8.31
C GLY A 97 -3.44 -14.88 -8.76
N ALA A 98 -2.53 -15.72 -9.26
CA ALA A 98 -2.87 -17.10 -9.64
C ALA A 98 -3.34 -17.93 -8.43
N TRP A 99 -2.69 -17.75 -7.28
CA TRP A 99 -3.10 -18.40 -6.02
C TRP A 99 -4.46 -17.90 -5.52
N LEU A 100 -4.72 -16.58 -5.56
CA LEU A 100 -6.00 -15.97 -5.17
C LEU A 100 -7.18 -16.50 -5.99
N GLU A 101 -6.98 -16.72 -7.30
CA GLU A 101 -8.00 -17.30 -8.18
C GLU A 101 -8.29 -18.78 -7.89
N ALA A 102 -7.31 -19.49 -7.34
CA ALA A 102 -7.42 -20.91 -6.99
C ALA A 102 -8.10 -21.14 -5.61
N LEU A 103 -8.37 -20.10 -4.84
CA LEU A 103 -9.02 -20.23 -3.53
C LEU A 103 -10.44 -20.81 -3.64
N ASP A 104 -10.78 -21.67 -2.69
CA ASP A 104 -12.14 -22.18 -2.53
C ASP A 104 -13.07 -21.14 -1.89
N ALA A 105 -12.55 -20.36 -0.95
CA ALA A 105 -13.23 -19.27 -0.28
C ALA A 105 -12.24 -18.16 0.07
N VAL A 106 -12.73 -16.93 0.16
CA VAL A 106 -11.95 -15.78 0.60
C VAL A 106 -11.77 -15.83 2.11
N PRO A 107 -10.53 -15.88 2.63
CA PRO A 107 -10.28 -15.80 4.06
C PRO A 107 -10.79 -14.46 4.63
N ALA A 108 -11.45 -14.49 5.78
CA ALA A 108 -12.05 -13.29 6.38
C ALA A 108 -11.04 -12.18 6.73
N ARG A 109 -9.77 -12.55 6.93
CA ARG A 109 -8.67 -11.63 7.25
C ARG A 109 -7.92 -11.12 6.02
N LEU A 110 -8.32 -11.52 4.80
CA LEU A 110 -7.60 -11.16 3.59
C LEU A 110 -7.84 -9.69 3.21
N ALA A 111 -6.77 -8.98 2.91
CA ALA A 111 -6.79 -7.72 2.16
C ALA A 111 -5.79 -7.82 0.99
N LEU A 112 -5.94 -6.92 0.01
CA LEU A 112 -5.11 -6.91 -1.20
C LEU A 112 -4.48 -5.53 -1.37
N ARG A 113 -3.22 -5.48 -1.81
CA ARG A 113 -2.56 -4.23 -2.19
C ARG A 113 -1.85 -4.40 -3.52
N GLN A 114 -2.10 -3.51 -4.47
CA GLN A 114 -1.25 -3.41 -5.66
C GLN A 114 0.11 -2.81 -5.26
N PRO A 115 1.22 -3.55 -5.39
CA PRO A 115 2.55 -3.00 -5.13
C PRO A 115 2.91 -1.92 -6.15
N THR A 116 3.85 -1.05 -5.78
CA THR A 116 4.47 -0.09 -6.68
C THR A 116 5.97 -0.36 -6.79
N TYR A 117 6.51 -0.13 -7.99
CA TYR A 117 7.90 -0.45 -8.29
C TYR A 117 8.68 0.79 -8.71
N GLU A 118 9.95 0.83 -8.34
CA GLU A 118 10.86 1.90 -8.75
C GLU A 118 11.17 1.80 -10.24
N ARG A 119 11.31 0.58 -10.77
CA ARG A 119 11.63 0.32 -12.18
C ARG A 119 10.41 -0.18 -12.97
N LEU A 120 10.38 0.20 -14.24
CA LEU A 120 9.42 -0.29 -15.22
C LEU A 120 9.50 -1.81 -15.40
N THR A 121 10.71 -2.37 -15.44
CA THR A 121 10.92 -3.81 -15.66
C THR A 121 10.26 -4.63 -14.56
N GLU A 122 10.41 -4.21 -13.30
CA GLU A 122 9.77 -4.88 -12.15
C GLU A 122 8.24 -4.85 -12.25
N ALA A 123 7.66 -3.70 -12.62
CA ALA A 123 6.21 -3.64 -12.87
C ALA A 123 5.81 -4.61 -13.98
N SER A 124 6.51 -4.60 -15.12
CA SER A 124 6.22 -5.52 -16.23
C SER A 124 6.30 -7.00 -15.85
N ASP A 125 7.29 -7.37 -15.03
CA ASP A 125 7.56 -8.74 -14.63
C ASP A 125 6.55 -9.25 -13.60
N HIS A 126 6.12 -8.39 -12.67
CA HIS A 126 5.31 -8.80 -11.53
C HIS A 126 3.83 -8.44 -11.61
N ASP A 127 3.47 -7.34 -12.28
CA ASP A 127 2.07 -6.90 -12.36
C ASP A 127 1.25 -7.92 -13.15
N LEU A 128 0.04 -8.16 -12.67
CA LEU A 128 -0.97 -8.92 -13.35
C LEU A 128 -1.94 -7.99 -14.11
N ASP A 129 -2.71 -8.55 -15.04
CA ASP A 129 -3.80 -7.81 -15.70
C ASP A 129 -4.92 -7.54 -14.68
N LEU A 130 -4.84 -6.37 -14.02
CA LEU A 130 -5.75 -6.01 -12.93
C LEU A 130 -7.23 -6.01 -13.35
N PRO A 131 -7.65 -5.38 -14.47
CA PRO A 131 -9.04 -5.47 -14.92
C PRO A 131 -9.52 -6.91 -15.11
N ALA A 132 -8.73 -7.75 -15.79
CA ALA A 132 -9.12 -9.13 -16.06
C ALA A 132 -9.20 -9.95 -14.76
N PHE A 133 -8.25 -9.76 -13.84
CA PHE A 133 -8.24 -10.40 -12.53
C PHE A 133 -9.46 -10.00 -11.70
N PHE A 134 -9.72 -8.70 -11.50
CA PHE A 134 -10.85 -8.27 -10.67
C PHE A 134 -12.20 -8.67 -11.26
N SER A 135 -12.33 -8.70 -12.59
CA SER A 135 -13.52 -9.24 -13.26
C SER A 135 -13.76 -10.71 -12.86
N ARG A 136 -12.74 -11.57 -12.93
CA ARG A 136 -12.86 -12.98 -12.51
C ARG A 136 -13.05 -13.14 -11.00
N PHE A 137 -12.27 -12.42 -10.21
CA PHE A 137 -12.26 -12.52 -8.75
C PHE A 137 -13.61 -12.12 -8.14
N THR A 138 -14.18 -10.99 -8.58
CA THR A 138 -15.49 -10.51 -8.10
C THR A 138 -16.67 -11.31 -8.65
N ALA A 139 -16.54 -11.92 -9.84
CA ALA A 139 -17.54 -12.86 -10.33
C ALA A 139 -17.58 -14.16 -9.50
N ARG A 140 -16.44 -14.59 -8.96
CA ARG A 140 -16.33 -15.81 -8.14
C ARG A 140 -16.72 -15.57 -6.69
N PHE A 141 -16.35 -14.44 -6.10
CA PHE A 141 -16.51 -14.17 -4.67
C PHE A 141 -17.42 -12.97 -4.42
N THR A 142 -18.42 -13.15 -3.56
CA THR A 142 -19.45 -12.14 -3.25
C THR A 142 -19.10 -11.24 -2.06
N GLY A 143 -17.96 -11.46 -1.40
CA GLY A 143 -17.49 -10.66 -0.27
C GLY A 143 -16.63 -9.48 -0.70
N GLU A 144 -16.73 -8.36 0.02
CA GLU A 144 -15.86 -7.21 -0.20
C GLU A 144 -14.50 -7.39 0.49
N VAL A 145 -13.50 -7.85 -0.26
CA VAL A 145 -12.11 -7.87 0.18
C VAL A 145 -11.54 -6.44 0.17
N PRO A 146 -10.96 -5.91 1.24
CA PRO A 146 -10.32 -4.59 1.18
C PRO A 146 -9.20 -4.56 0.13
N VAL A 147 -9.18 -3.53 -0.72
CA VAL A 147 -8.17 -3.38 -1.79
C VAL A 147 -7.56 -1.99 -1.75
N GLU A 148 -6.22 -1.93 -1.66
CA GLU A 148 -5.43 -0.70 -1.73
C GLU A 148 -4.63 -0.62 -3.04
N GLY A 149 -4.32 0.60 -3.47
CA GLY A 149 -3.44 0.84 -4.62
C GLY A 149 -4.05 0.57 -6.00
N VAL A 150 -5.34 0.23 -6.07
CA VAL A 150 -6.07 -0.03 -7.32
C VAL A 150 -7.13 1.05 -7.56
N PRO A 151 -7.15 1.74 -8.72
CA PRO A 151 -8.17 2.74 -9.03
C PRO A 151 -9.60 2.15 -9.07
N ALA A 152 -10.60 2.95 -8.70
CA ALA A 152 -12.00 2.51 -8.65
C ALA A 152 -12.53 1.96 -9.97
N CYS A 153 -12.09 2.54 -11.10
CA CYS A 153 -12.45 2.05 -12.44
C CYS A 153 -11.92 0.65 -12.76
N VAL A 154 -10.79 0.26 -12.17
CA VAL A 154 -10.20 -1.06 -12.35
C VAL A 154 -10.87 -2.06 -11.41
N LEU A 155 -11.16 -1.62 -10.18
CA LEU A 155 -11.76 -2.45 -9.14
C LEU A 155 -13.28 -2.66 -9.33
N GLY A 156 -13.95 -1.76 -10.05
CA GLY A 156 -15.41 -1.74 -10.20
C GLY A 156 -16.18 -1.15 -9.00
N ARG A 157 -15.47 -0.71 -7.96
CA ARG A 157 -16.00 -0.05 -6.76
C ARG A 157 -14.96 0.86 -6.11
N ALA A 158 -15.34 1.59 -5.07
CA ALA A 158 -14.39 2.43 -4.33
C ALA A 158 -13.30 1.58 -3.65
N PRO A 159 -12.00 1.92 -3.82
CA PRO A 159 -10.91 1.23 -3.13
C PRO A 159 -10.78 1.70 -1.67
N ARG A 160 -10.08 0.91 -0.85
CA ARG A 160 -9.62 1.37 0.46
C ARG A 160 -8.50 2.39 0.27
N LEU A 161 -8.63 3.53 0.93
CA LEU A 161 -7.58 4.55 0.92
C LEU A 161 -6.49 4.17 1.92
N PRO A 162 -5.20 4.19 1.53
CA PRO A 162 -4.12 3.94 2.47
C PRO A 162 -4.04 5.06 3.52
N PRO A 163 -3.60 4.76 4.76
CA PRO A 163 -3.38 5.78 5.77
C PRO A 163 -2.27 6.75 5.34
N LYS A 164 -2.33 7.99 5.85
CA LYS A 164 -1.24 8.96 5.65
C LYS A 164 -0.04 8.53 6.48
N THR A 165 1.05 8.14 5.82
CA THR A 165 2.26 7.65 6.49
C THR A 165 3.39 8.67 6.41
N PHE A 166 4.08 8.88 7.53
CA PHE A 166 5.39 9.51 7.55
C PHE A 166 6.47 8.42 7.59
N ASP A 167 7.27 8.30 6.52
CA ASP A 167 8.39 7.37 6.48
C ASP A 167 9.57 7.92 7.29
N ALA A 168 9.82 7.28 8.43
CA ALA A 168 10.91 7.57 9.35
C ALA A 168 12.29 7.62 8.66
N ALA A 169 12.53 6.77 7.67
CA ALA A 169 13.81 6.70 6.96
C ALA A 169 14.08 7.94 6.10
N MET A 170 13.07 8.77 5.83
CA MET A 170 13.24 10.09 5.20
C MET A 170 13.82 11.13 6.15
N THR A 171 14.06 10.79 7.43
CA THR A 171 14.59 11.71 8.44
C THR A 171 15.91 11.20 8.98
N ARG A 172 16.88 12.10 9.09
CA ARG A 172 18.16 11.84 9.77
C ARG A 172 17.96 11.90 11.29
N PRO A 173 18.87 11.34 12.11
CA PRO A 173 18.75 11.41 13.57
C PRO A 173 18.62 12.83 14.13
N ASP A 174 19.23 13.82 13.45
CA ASP A 174 19.12 15.25 13.77
C ASP A 174 17.80 15.89 13.30
N GLY A 175 16.83 15.10 12.83
CA GLY A 175 15.50 15.52 12.40
C GLY A 175 15.44 16.21 11.02
N ARG A 176 16.57 16.33 10.30
CA ARG A 176 16.60 16.87 8.93
C ARG A 176 16.13 15.83 7.90
N LEU A 177 15.60 16.31 6.77
CA LEU A 177 15.19 15.43 5.68
C LEU A 177 16.42 14.76 5.00
N GLU A 178 16.34 13.44 4.84
CA GLU A 178 17.23 12.67 3.97
C GLU A 178 16.65 12.69 2.55
N ILE A 179 17.26 13.50 1.68
CA ILE A 179 16.66 13.86 0.38
C ILE A 179 16.55 12.67 -0.58
N PHE A 180 17.46 11.70 -0.52
CA PHE A 180 17.43 10.55 -1.42
C PHE A 180 16.34 9.56 -1.02
N ARG A 181 16.18 9.31 0.29
CA ARG A 181 15.08 8.51 0.85
C ARG A 181 13.74 9.18 0.61
N TYR A 182 13.66 10.51 0.75
CA TYR A 182 12.48 11.27 0.38
C TYR A 182 12.13 11.11 -1.10
N ALA A 183 13.10 11.32 -2.00
CA ALA A 183 12.87 11.19 -3.45
C ALA A 183 12.42 9.77 -3.82
N LYS A 184 13.06 8.73 -3.25
CA LYS A 184 12.65 7.34 -3.46
C LYS A 184 11.23 7.08 -2.96
N ARG A 185 10.88 7.54 -1.76
CA ARG A 185 9.52 7.40 -1.22
C ARG A 185 8.50 8.13 -2.10
N TYR A 186 8.82 9.31 -2.60
CA TYR A 186 7.97 10.05 -3.53
C TYR A 186 7.73 9.27 -4.82
N ILE A 187 8.78 8.69 -5.41
CA ILE A 187 8.68 7.86 -6.62
C ILE A 187 7.76 6.66 -6.38
N LEU A 188 7.90 5.97 -5.25
CA LEU A 188 7.12 4.77 -4.95
C LEU A 188 5.66 5.08 -4.59
N ALA A 189 5.39 6.14 -3.84
CA ALA A 189 4.05 6.41 -3.31
C ALA A 189 3.22 7.40 -4.16
N HIS A 190 3.87 8.43 -4.70
CA HIS A 190 3.17 9.61 -5.26
C HIS A 190 3.36 9.78 -6.77
N TYR A 191 4.25 9.02 -7.40
CA TYR A 191 4.47 9.16 -8.84
C TYR A 191 3.39 8.43 -9.65
N ARG A 192 2.22 9.06 -9.72
CA ARG A 192 1.00 8.52 -10.33
C ARG A 192 0.56 9.35 -11.53
N SER A 193 -0.24 8.74 -12.40
CA SER A 193 -0.77 9.38 -13.59
C SER A 193 -2.18 8.91 -13.95
N LYS A 194 -2.92 9.79 -14.61
CA LYS A 194 -4.28 9.58 -15.11
C LYS A 194 -4.30 9.52 -16.62
N SER A 195 -5.28 8.79 -17.17
CA SER A 195 -5.62 8.90 -18.59
C SER A 195 -6.30 10.25 -18.88
N LEU A 196 -6.16 10.77 -20.10
CA LEU A 196 -6.93 11.94 -20.55
C LEU A 196 -8.45 11.71 -20.47
N ARG A 197 -8.89 10.45 -20.63
CA ARG A 197 -10.29 10.04 -20.50
C ARG A 197 -10.82 10.20 -19.08
N CYS A 198 -9.95 10.20 -18.06
CA CYS A 198 -10.35 10.30 -16.66
C CYS A 198 -11.06 11.62 -16.33
N ARG A 199 -10.94 12.67 -17.15
CA ARG A 199 -11.64 13.95 -16.95
C ARG A 199 -13.17 13.83 -16.88
N GLN A 200 -13.73 12.77 -17.45
CA GLN A 200 -15.17 12.49 -17.43
C GLN A 200 -15.56 11.44 -16.36
N CYS A 201 -14.59 10.93 -15.60
CA CYS A 201 -14.81 9.94 -14.57
C CYS A 201 -15.47 10.58 -13.34
N VAL A 202 -16.47 9.93 -12.75
CA VAL A 202 -17.07 10.35 -11.46
C VAL A 202 -16.06 10.42 -10.32
N HIS A 203 -14.93 9.71 -10.44
CA HIS A 203 -13.86 9.68 -9.44
C HIS A 203 -12.69 10.61 -9.75
N ASP A 204 -12.76 11.49 -10.76
CA ASP A 204 -11.60 12.29 -11.17
C ASP A 204 -11.05 13.16 -10.03
N ALA A 205 -11.91 13.81 -9.25
CA ALA A 205 -11.46 14.70 -8.18
C ALA A 205 -10.68 14.01 -7.05
N THR A 206 -10.90 12.71 -6.84
CA THR A 206 -10.37 11.98 -5.66
C THR A 206 -9.41 10.85 -6.03
N CYS A 207 -9.45 10.35 -7.26
CA CYS A 207 -8.54 9.32 -7.74
C CYS A 207 -7.20 9.98 -8.13
N GLU A 208 -6.07 9.41 -7.70
CA GLU A 208 -4.74 9.87 -8.12
C GLU A 208 -4.26 9.22 -9.42
N GLY A 209 -5.01 8.23 -9.93
CA GLY A 209 -4.63 7.40 -11.08
C GLY A 209 -3.82 6.17 -10.67
N ALA A 210 -3.18 5.54 -11.66
CA ALA A 210 -2.30 4.40 -11.44
C ALA A 210 -0.84 4.85 -11.27
N HIS A 211 0.01 4.01 -10.66
CA HIS A 211 1.44 4.29 -10.59
C HIS A 211 2.04 4.39 -12.00
N ILE A 212 2.98 5.32 -12.19
CA ILE A 212 3.50 5.62 -13.54
C ILE A 212 4.17 4.40 -14.19
N ASN A 213 4.83 3.53 -13.42
CA ASN A 213 5.52 2.38 -13.99
C ASN A 213 4.52 1.28 -14.38
N GLN A 214 3.41 1.13 -13.67
CA GLN A 214 2.29 0.28 -14.10
C GLN A 214 1.69 0.79 -15.42
N VAL A 215 1.45 2.10 -15.53
CA VAL A 215 0.97 2.73 -16.78
C VAL A 215 1.97 2.57 -17.92
N ARG A 216 3.27 2.65 -17.65
CA ARG A 216 4.31 2.44 -18.68
C ARG A 216 4.39 0.98 -19.12
N ALA A 217 4.16 0.03 -18.21
CA ALA A 217 4.20 -1.40 -18.50
C ALA A 217 2.96 -1.86 -19.28
N HIS A 218 1.77 -1.36 -18.93
CA HIS A 218 0.48 -1.88 -19.42
C HIS A 218 -0.35 -0.87 -20.22
N GLY A 219 0.10 0.38 -20.31
CA GLY A 219 -0.62 1.46 -20.96
C GLY A 219 -1.80 1.99 -20.15
N TYR A 220 -2.40 3.08 -20.63
CA TYR A 220 -3.62 3.65 -20.04
C TYR A 220 -4.89 2.84 -20.33
N GLY A 221 -4.79 1.76 -21.11
CA GLY A 221 -5.93 0.93 -21.52
C GLY A 221 -6.69 0.40 -20.32
N MET A 222 -5.97 -0.03 -19.28
CA MET A 222 -6.54 -0.54 -18.02
C MET A 222 -7.41 0.48 -17.26
N LEU A 223 -7.25 1.79 -17.50
CA LEU A 223 -8.05 2.81 -16.82
C LEU A 223 -9.29 3.13 -17.65
N GLU A 224 -10.41 2.50 -17.29
CA GLU A 224 -11.72 2.70 -17.93
C GLU A 224 -12.63 3.61 -17.08
N PRO A 225 -12.76 4.92 -17.41
CA PRO A 225 -13.51 5.85 -16.58
C PRO A 225 -14.93 5.39 -16.27
N VAL A 226 -15.32 5.47 -14.99
CA VAL A 226 -16.71 5.29 -14.58
C VAL A 226 -17.47 6.55 -14.93
N LEU A 227 -18.37 6.45 -15.91
CA LEU A 227 -19.16 7.59 -16.38
C LEU A 227 -20.41 7.79 -15.51
N PRO A 228 -20.87 9.04 -15.33
CA PRO A 228 -22.19 9.33 -14.79
C PRO A 228 -23.29 8.63 -15.60
N ALA A 229 -24.36 8.19 -14.93
CA ALA A 229 -25.49 7.49 -15.55
C ALA A 229 -26.11 8.27 -16.74
N GLU A 230 -26.11 9.60 -16.66
CA GLU A 230 -26.62 10.51 -17.70
C GLU A 230 -25.81 10.45 -19.01
N LEU A 231 -24.49 10.25 -18.91
CA LEU A 231 -23.60 10.12 -20.08
C LEU A 231 -23.66 8.72 -20.68
N THR A 232 -24.01 7.69 -19.89
CA THR A 232 -24.20 6.32 -20.41
C THR A 232 -25.52 6.14 -21.15
N ALA A 233 -26.56 6.92 -20.81
CA ALA A 233 -27.90 6.82 -21.42
C ALA A 233 -28.01 7.46 -22.82
N SER A 234 -27.02 8.24 -23.24
CA SER A 234 -27.03 8.98 -24.52
C SER A 234 -26.34 8.23 -25.68
N GLY A 235 -25.96 6.97 -25.47
CA GLY A 235 -25.12 6.18 -26.39
C GLY A 235 -25.76 4.90 -26.96
N THR A 236 -27.06 4.68 -26.77
CA THR A 236 -27.86 3.60 -27.41
C THR A 236 -28.87 4.18 -28.36
#